data_AF-D0KWY1-F1
#
_entry.id   AF-D0KWY1-F1
#
_cell.length_a   1.000
_cell.length_b   1.000
_cell.length_c   1.000
_cell.angle_alpha   90.00
_cell.angle_beta   90.00
_cell.angle_gamma   90.00
#
_symmetry.space_group_name_H-M   'P 1'
#
loop_
_entity.id
_entity.type
_entity.pdbx_description
1 polymer ?
#
loop_
_entity_poly.entity_id
_entity_poly.type
_entity_poly.pdbx_seq_one_letter_code
_entity_poly.pdbx_strand_id
1 'polypeptide(L)'
;MHFKFLSTLGKRLSVLGAATLALTITACGGASSGTSITNTVWSASMMKNTDQASDQTGEPFRLNGRSAASVFSDSKVAELANEACDGAATKVKPLVQAGADVNGQGTQGITPLIWAMSCHNYAGISALLEQGANPNLPMANGSTAVYLAAGGSDPKILPLLLDHGGNPKEMKVFDHINNRHVYKSPLMNAAQMDRFENVKLLVTRGANVYYIEGPIPGCPFCGLTPLDVVKKPEIAIYLIRHSPDNKVRLQRYADFWWYHYSLLTPEERYKKYPDDYQASSELLQLLAERGVVPEDPAAPEEPPPSGSAEPQTKKDANQAKLDAFLKQREAEGQPCANGMAELGANGAPRCARLNPGAISATEWHQVKALSGVATQAGNKAPALYVFFDPNCPPCAQLWQSRVSGKPFGDVPAVWIPVAYYSTDSLGKAAAILRQGDRAALERNFGAGYNVTKESGGITPVQPTRAESRHIAESRALWKDLGGGTPMLVFQTANGELIRFMGFPKNNISTLETIVQSLKQPKSKQPKLTPYKP
;
A
#
# COMPACT_ATOMS: atom_id res chain seq x y z
N MET A 1 24.26 27.83 -33.27
CA MET A 1 23.54 27.80 -34.56
C MET A 1 22.27 26.99 -34.33
N HIS A 2 21.03 27.47 -34.34
CA HIS A 2 20.45 28.74 -34.80
C HIS A 2 19.32 29.16 -33.84
N PHE A 3 19.33 30.45 -33.53
CA PHE A 3 18.28 31.29 -32.96
C PHE A 3 17.27 31.68 -34.05
N LYS A 4 16.05 32.07 -33.63
CA LYS A 4 15.06 32.93 -34.34
C LYS A 4 14.38 32.38 -35.60
N PHE A 5 13.03 32.36 -35.53
CA PHE A 5 11.98 32.61 -36.54
C PHE A 5 10.75 31.85 -36.00
N LEU A 6 9.69 32.45 -35.44
CA LEU A 6 8.90 33.56 -35.92
C LEU A 6 8.10 34.19 -34.76
N SER A 7 8.35 35.48 -34.54
CA SER A 7 7.47 36.40 -33.84
C SER A 7 6.81 37.31 -34.89
N THR A 8 5.71 36.90 -35.53
CA THR A 8 4.78 37.81 -36.24
C THR A 8 3.65 37.03 -36.90
N LEU A 9 2.54 36.84 -36.19
CA LEU A 9 1.21 37.02 -36.80
C LEU A 9 0.22 37.37 -35.69
N GLY A 10 0.25 38.65 -35.30
CA GLY A 10 -0.78 39.23 -34.46
C GLY A 10 -1.98 39.67 -35.29
N LYS A 11 -3.17 39.43 -34.72
CA LYS A 11 -4.41 40.20 -34.87
C LYS A 11 -5.17 40.10 -36.21
N ARG A 12 -6.25 39.29 -36.21
CA ARG A 12 -7.61 39.76 -36.53
C ARG A 12 -8.66 39.06 -35.66
N LEU A 13 -9.64 39.84 -35.24
CA LEU A 13 -10.63 39.59 -34.22
C LEU A 13 -11.76 38.63 -34.63
N SER A 14 -12.35 38.05 -33.58
CA SER A 14 -13.78 37.88 -33.28
C SER A 14 -14.62 36.80 -33.96
N VAL A 15 -15.41 36.18 -33.08
CA VAL A 15 -16.70 35.49 -33.26
C VAL A 15 -16.64 33.95 -33.23
N LEU A 16 -17.41 33.40 -32.26
CA LEU A 16 -17.86 32.01 -32.02
C LEU A 16 -17.00 31.08 -31.13
N GLY A 17 -17.59 30.75 -29.96
CA GLY A 17 -17.58 29.41 -29.38
C GLY A 17 -16.39 29.04 -28.48
N ALA A 18 -16.54 29.18 -27.16
CA ALA A 18 -15.60 28.63 -26.19
C ALA A 18 -15.69 27.08 -26.17
N ALA A 19 -14.91 26.42 -27.03
CA ALA A 19 -14.68 24.99 -27.01
C ALA A 19 -13.64 24.63 -25.93
N THR A 20 -13.98 23.59 -25.17
CA THR A 20 -13.24 23.04 -24.03
C THR A 20 -11.87 22.51 -24.47
N LEU A 21 -10.80 23.00 -23.85
CA LEU A 21 -9.42 22.54 -24.08
C LEU A 21 -9.21 21.20 -23.37
N ALA A 22 -9.14 20.09 -24.14
CA ALA A 22 -8.74 18.79 -23.64
C ALA A 22 -7.21 18.70 -23.56
N LEU A 23 -6.67 18.46 -22.36
CA LEU A 23 -5.26 18.11 -22.16
C LEU A 23 -5.11 16.60 -22.34
N THR A 24 -4.64 16.19 -23.51
CA THR A 24 -4.16 14.84 -23.81
C THR A 24 -2.77 14.63 -23.23
N ILE A 25 -2.63 13.71 -22.27
CA ILE A 25 -1.33 13.08 -21.96
C ILE A 25 -1.23 11.83 -22.84
N THR A 26 -0.49 11.96 -23.94
CA THR A 26 -0.09 10.83 -24.80
C THR A 26 1.28 10.36 -24.34
N ALA A 27 1.38 9.12 -23.88
CA ALA A 27 2.63 8.37 -23.88
C ALA A 27 2.42 7.11 -24.73
N CYS A 28 3.15 7.03 -25.85
CA CYS A 28 3.28 5.88 -26.75
C CYS A 28 3.58 4.58 -25.99
N GLY A 29 3.16 3.38 -26.39
CA GLY A 29 2.39 2.92 -27.53
C GLY A 29 2.22 1.38 -27.43
N GLY A 30 1.11 0.86 -27.95
CA GLY A 30 0.82 -0.58 -28.02
C GLY A 30 -0.67 -0.86 -27.83
N ALA A 31 -1.41 -0.94 -28.93
CA ALA A 31 -2.86 -1.09 -28.97
C ALA A 31 -3.37 -2.43 -28.38
N SER A 32 -4.42 -2.38 -27.55
CA SER A 32 -5.61 -3.25 -27.66
C SER A 32 -6.73 -2.85 -26.68
N SER A 33 -7.93 -2.69 -27.24
CA SER A 33 -9.28 -2.78 -26.64
C SER A 33 -9.69 -1.87 -25.46
N GLY A 34 -10.39 -0.77 -25.78
CA GLY A 34 -11.80 -0.57 -25.38
C GLY A 34 -12.19 -0.15 -23.94
N THR A 35 -11.34 -0.20 -22.92
CA THR A 35 -11.78 -0.02 -21.51
C THR A 35 -11.46 1.33 -20.87
N SER A 36 -10.72 2.22 -21.54
CA SER A 36 -10.21 3.45 -20.90
C SER A 36 -11.18 4.65 -20.89
N ILE A 37 -12.25 4.66 -21.69
CA ILE A 37 -13.10 5.86 -21.90
C ILE A 37 -14.32 5.90 -20.95
N THR A 38 -14.83 4.76 -20.47
CA THR A 38 -16.08 4.73 -19.68
C THR A 38 -15.89 5.10 -18.20
N ASN A 39 -14.72 4.83 -17.61
CA ASN A 39 -14.45 5.04 -16.19
C ASN A 39 -14.27 6.53 -15.81
N THR A 40 -13.69 7.35 -16.69
CA THR A 40 -13.56 8.80 -16.47
C THR A 40 -14.90 9.51 -16.51
N VAL A 41 -15.85 9.01 -17.31
CA VAL A 41 -17.15 9.65 -17.53
C VAL A 41 -18.10 9.47 -16.34
N TRP A 42 -18.12 8.28 -15.71
CA TRP A 42 -18.94 8.01 -14.53
C TRP A 42 -18.50 8.80 -13.30
N SER A 43 -17.19 8.87 -13.11
CA SER A 43 -16.57 9.73 -12.10
C SER A 43 -16.92 11.20 -12.39
N ALA A 44 -16.75 11.64 -13.64
CA ALA A 44 -16.99 13.03 -14.05
C ALA A 44 -18.45 13.48 -13.88
N SER A 45 -19.43 12.59 -14.08
CA SER A 45 -20.86 12.92 -13.91
C SER A 45 -21.21 13.20 -12.44
N MET A 46 -20.61 12.50 -11.48
CA MET A 46 -20.76 12.79 -10.04
C MET A 46 -19.74 13.80 -9.49
N MET A 47 -18.80 14.26 -10.33
CA MET A 47 -17.81 15.29 -10.01
C MET A 47 -18.25 16.70 -10.40
N LYS A 48 -19.28 16.82 -11.26
CA LYS A 48 -19.88 18.11 -11.56
C LYS A 48 -20.95 18.38 -10.50
N ASN A 49 -20.64 19.28 -9.58
CA ASN A 49 -21.66 20.00 -8.84
C ASN A 49 -22.41 20.88 -9.86
N THR A 50 -23.36 20.32 -10.59
CA THR A 50 -24.30 21.13 -11.32
C THR A 50 -25.28 21.65 -10.29
N ASP A 51 -25.04 22.88 -9.82
CA ASP A 51 -26.10 23.77 -9.33
C ASP A 51 -27.13 24.10 -10.45
N GLN A 52 -27.18 23.32 -11.53
CA GLN A 52 -28.35 23.22 -12.39
C GLN A 52 -29.32 22.26 -11.72
N ALA A 53 -30.07 22.83 -10.77
CA ALA A 53 -31.50 22.60 -10.74
C ALA A 53 -31.99 22.41 -12.17
N SER A 54 -32.68 21.30 -12.44
CA SER A 54 -33.51 21.06 -13.63
C SER A 54 -33.07 21.86 -14.85
N ASP A 55 -32.40 21.22 -15.82
CA ASP A 55 -32.48 21.77 -17.17
C ASP A 55 -33.97 21.98 -17.46
N GLN A 56 -34.42 23.23 -17.57
CA GLN A 56 -35.83 23.64 -17.61
C GLN A 56 -36.50 23.23 -18.92
N THR A 57 -35.96 22.20 -19.57
CA THR A 57 -36.37 21.66 -20.86
C THR A 57 -37.48 20.62 -20.72
N GLY A 58 -37.77 20.13 -19.50
CA GLY A 58 -38.77 19.09 -19.26
C GLY A 58 -38.38 17.72 -19.82
N GLU A 59 -37.14 17.58 -20.29
CA GLU A 59 -36.61 16.35 -20.84
C GLU A 59 -36.18 15.39 -19.70
N PRO A 60 -36.53 14.08 -19.79
CA PRO A 60 -36.16 13.11 -18.77
C PRO A 60 -34.65 13.00 -18.58
N PHE A 61 -34.20 12.79 -17.33
CA PHE A 61 -32.80 12.56 -17.03
C PHE A 61 -32.21 11.39 -17.86
N ARG A 62 -30.99 11.59 -18.36
CA ARG A 62 -30.26 10.60 -19.16
C ARG A 62 -28.86 10.39 -18.62
N LEU A 63 -28.55 9.16 -18.22
CA LEU A 63 -27.22 8.76 -17.80
C LEU A 63 -26.42 8.31 -19.02
N ASN A 64 -25.38 9.08 -19.41
CA ASN A 64 -24.60 8.83 -20.63
C ASN A 64 -25.48 8.72 -21.90
N GLY A 65 -26.48 9.59 -22.02
CA GLY A 65 -27.43 9.61 -23.15
C GLY A 65 -28.54 8.54 -23.10
N ARG A 66 -28.50 7.64 -22.11
CA ARG A 66 -29.45 6.54 -21.95
C ARG A 66 -30.56 6.91 -20.95
N SER A 67 -31.81 6.63 -21.29
CA SER A 67 -32.95 6.78 -20.38
C SER A 67 -33.04 5.61 -19.40
N ALA A 68 -33.75 5.76 -18.29
CA ALA A 68 -33.97 4.68 -17.33
C ALA A 68 -34.57 3.44 -17.99
N ALA A 69 -35.56 3.61 -18.87
CA ALA A 69 -36.19 2.51 -19.63
C ALA A 69 -35.20 1.74 -20.53
N SER A 70 -34.10 2.36 -20.94
CA SER A 70 -33.05 1.68 -21.71
C SER A 70 -32.00 1.00 -20.83
N VAL A 71 -31.90 1.38 -19.55
CA VAL A 71 -30.94 0.83 -18.58
C VAL A 71 -31.56 -0.32 -17.81
N PHE A 72 -32.80 -0.17 -17.35
CA PHE A 72 -33.53 -1.18 -16.59
C PHE A 72 -34.53 -1.89 -17.50
N SER A 73 -34.40 -3.21 -17.62
CA SER A 73 -35.32 -4.02 -18.43
C SER A 73 -36.70 -4.17 -17.78
N ASP A 74 -36.78 -4.08 -16.46
CA ASP A 74 -38.04 -4.00 -15.73
C ASP A 74 -38.53 -2.55 -15.71
N SER A 75 -39.71 -2.31 -16.28
CA SER A 75 -40.31 -0.98 -16.34
C SER A 75 -40.62 -0.41 -14.97
N LYS A 76 -40.93 -1.24 -13.96
CA LYS A 76 -41.16 -0.80 -12.58
C LYS A 76 -39.88 -0.30 -11.92
N VAL A 77 -38.75 -0.95 -12.21
CA VAL A 77 -37.43 -0.51 -11.73
C VAL A 77 -37.01 0.78 -12.44
N ALA A 78 -37.29 0.90 -13.75
CA ALA A 78 -37.06 2.14 -14.49
C ALA A 78 -37.88 3.31 -13.94
N GLU A 79 -39.15 3.09 -13.63
CA GLU A 79 -40.05 4.08 -13.00
C GLU A 79 -39.55 4.48 -11.60
N LEU A 80 -39.20 3.50 -10.77
CA LEU A 80 -38.61 3.72 -9.45
C LEU A 80 -37.35 4.59 -9.51
N ALA A 81 -36.45 4.31 -10.47
CA ALA A 81 -35.23 5.07 -10.66
C ALA A 81 -35.49 6.52 -11.10
N ASN A 82 -36.46 6.75 -11.99
CA ASN A 82 -36.86 8.09 -12.42
C ASN A 82 -37.48 8.89 -11.27
N GLU A 83 -38.46 8.34 -10.55
CA GLU A 83 -39.13 9.05 -9.45
C GLU A 83 -38.14 9.39 -8.32
N ALA A 84 -37.16 8.53 -8.06
CA ALA A 84 -36.06 8.83 -7.14
C ALA A 84 -35.12 9.93 -7.68
N CYS A 85 -34.80 9.93 -8.98
CA CYS A 85 -33.99 10.98 -9.61
C CYS A 85 -34.67 12.35 -9.58
N ASP A 86 -35.98 12.39 -9.84
CA ASP A 86 -36.80 13.61 -9.86
C ASP A 86 -37.10 14.14 -8.44
N GLY A 87 -36.83 13.34 -7.41
CA GLY A 87 -37.03 13.71 -6.01
C GLY A 87 -38.45 13.53 -5.51
N ALA A 88 -39.26 12.77 -6.25
CA ALA A 88 -40.59 12.37 -5.85
C ALA A 88 -40.54 11.24 -4.81
N ALA A 89 -39.85 11.48 -3.69
CA ALA A 89 -39.60 10.53 -2.61
C ALA A 89 -40.89 9.85 -2.09
N THR A 90 -42.03 10.56 -2.12
CA THR A 90 -43.34 10.04 -1.71
C THR A 90 -43.86 8.90 -2.59
N LYS A 91 -43.37 8.77 -3.83
CA LYS A 91 -43.75 7.68 -4.75
C LYS A 91 -42.85 6.45 -4.67
N VAL A 92 -41.65 6.58 -4.10
CA VAL A 92 -40.68 5.47 -3.98
C VAL A 92 -41.27 4.29 -3.21
N LYS A 93 -41.83 4.54 -2.02
CA LYS A 93 -42.42 3.50 -1.16
C LYS A 93 -43.61 2.77 -1.83
N PRO A 94 -44.62 3.47 -2.38
CA PRO A 94 -45.69 2.82 -3.15
C PRO A 94 -45.19 1.96 -4.30
N LEU A 95 -44.17 2.40 -5.05
CA LEU A 95 -43.61 1.63 -6.18
C LEU A 95 -42.93 0.34 -5.71
N VAL A 96 -42.16 0.39 -4.62
CA VAL A 96 -41.57 -0.80 -4.01
C VAL A 96 -42.65 -1.75 -3.52
N GLN A 97 -43.72 -1.24 -2.88
CA GLN A 97 -44.88 -2.04 -2.47
C GLN A 97 -45.65 -2.65 -3.64
N ALA A 98 -45.66 -1.99 -4.80
CA ALA A 98 -46.23 -2.50 -6.05
C ALA A 98 -45.30 -3.50 -6.77
N GLY A 99 -44.17 -3.87 -6.16
CA GLY A 99 -43.25 -4.89 -6.63
C GLY A 99 -42.10 -4.37 -7.51
N ALA A 100 -41.80 -3.07 -7.49
CA ALA A 100 -40.54 -2.58 -8.05
C ALA A 100 -39.37 -3.06 -7.19
N ASP A 101 -38.40 -3.77 -7.79
CA ASP A 101 -37.20 -4.19 -7.08
C ASP A 101 -36.28 -2.99 -6.81
N VAL A 102 -36.17 -2.58 -5.54
CA VAL A 102 -35.31 -1.47 -5.09
C VAL A 102 -33.83 -1.70 -5.39
N ASN A 103 -33.44 -2.96 -5.58
CA ASN A 103 -32.08 -3.41 -5.89
C ASN A 103 -31.92 -3.90 -7.33
N GLY A 104 -32.95 -3.73 -8.18
CA GLY A 104 -32.97 -4.23 -9.55
C GLY A 104 -31.82 -3.66 -10.38
N GLN A 105 -30.88 -4.52 -10.79
CA GLN A 105 -29.72 -4.11 -11.56
C GLN A 105 -30.06 -3.99 -13.05
N GLY A 106 -29.89 -2.80 -13.59
CA GLY A 106 -29.91 -2.54 -15.02
C GLY A 106 -28.61 -2.93 -15.72
N THR A 107 -28.45 -2.51 -16.97
CA THR A 107 -27.23 -2.74 -17.75
C THR A 107 -26.00 -2.22 -17.02
N GLN A 108 -24.90 -2.98 -17.04
CA GLN A 108 -23.66 -2.70 -16.29
C GLN A 108 -23.82 -2.71 -14.76
N GLY A 109 -24.87 -3.31 -14.22
CA GLY A 109 -25.07 -3.45 -12.77
C GLY A 109 -25.52 -2.17 -12.07
N ILE A 110 -26.06 -1.20 -12.83
CA ILE A 110 -26.58 0.07 -12.31
C ILE A 110 -27.81 -0.21 -11.46
N THR A 111 -27.87 0.30 -10.24
CA THR A 111 -29.05 0.21 -9.36
C THR A 111 -29.85 1.52 -9.38
N PRO A 112 -31.13 1.51 -8.95
CA PRO A 112 -31.90 2.74 -8.75
C PRO A 112 -31.20 3.75 -7.84
N LEU A 113 -30.48 3.26 -6.83
CA LEU A 113 -29.67 4.10 -5.92
C LEU A 113 -28.55 4.83 -6.65
N ILE A 114 -27.76 4.13 -7.47
CA ILE A 114 -26.68 4.73 -8.27
C ILE A 114 -27.24 5.72 -9.31
N TRP A 115 -28.42 5.43 -9.86
CA TRP A 115 -29.14 6.34 -10.76
C TRP A 115 -29.51 7.64 -10.06
N ALA A 116 -30.19 7.57 -8.92
CA ALA A 116 -30.59 8.75 -8.13
C ALA A 116 -29.38 9.60 -7.67
N MET A 117 -28.26 8.95 -7.34
CA MET A 117 -27.00 9.63 -7.01
C MET A 117 -26.47 10.49 -8.17
N SER A 118 -26.68 10.06 -9.42
CA SER A 118 -26.22 10.81 -10.60
C SER A 118 -27.05 12.07 -10.87
N CYS A 119 -28.25 12.15 -10.26
CA CYS A 119 -29.12 13.32 -10.27
C CYS A 119 -28.95 14.21 -9.04
N HIS A 120 -28.07 13.85 -8.10
CA HIS A 120 -27.84 14.56 -6.83
C HIS A 120 -29.13 14.78 -5.98
N ASN A 121 -30.11 13.89 -6.09
CA ASN A 121 -31.38 14.04 -5.40
C ASN A 121 -31.41 13.35 -4.03
N TYR A 122 -31.11 14.10 -2.97
CA TYR A 122 -31.03 13.53 -1.61
C TYR A 122 -32.34 12.90 -1.12
N ALA A 123 -33.49 13.47 -1.48
CA ALA A 123 -34.79 12.97 -1.06
C ALA A 123 -35.06 11.59 -1.68
N GLY A 124 -34.75 11.42 -2.97
CA GLY A 124 -34.84 10.13 -3.64
C GLY A 124 -33.82 9.11 -3.13
N ILE A 125 -32.56 9.52 -2.92
CA ILE A 125 -31.52 8.67 -2.34
C ILE A 125 -31.95 8.15 -0.96
N SER A 126 -32.42 9.03 -0.08
CA SER A 126 -32.86 8.67 1.27
C SER A 126 -34.07 7.74 1.23
N ALA A 127 -35.07 8.04 0.39
CA ALA A 127 -36.25 7.18 0.24
C ALA A 127 -35.89 5.78 -0.25
N LEU A 128 -34.98 5.65 -1.21
CA LEU A 128 -34.50 4.35 -1.69
C LEU A 128 -33.78 3.56 -0.57
N LEU A 129 -32.90 4.22 0.19
CA LEU A 129 -32.19 3.61 1.32
C LEU A 129 -33.15 3.18 2.44
N GLU A 130 -34.18 3.98 2.74
CA GLU A 130 -35.24 3.63 3.68
C GLU A 130 -36.09 2.44 3.23
N GLN A 131 -36.22 2.22 1.91
CA GLN A 131 -36.86 1.03 1.34
C GLN A 131 -35.91 -0.17 1.17
N GLY A 132 -34.67 -0.10 1.69
CA GLY A 132 -33.73 -1.21 1.68
C GLY A 132 -32.85 -1.32 0.42
N ALA A 133 -32.65 -0.21 -0.30
CA ALA A 133 -31.60 -0.15 -1.32
C ALA A 133 -30.24 -0.48 -0.70
N ASN A 134 -29.51 -1.43 -1.31
CA ASN A 134 -28.23 -1.89 -0.83
C ASN A 134 -27.08 -1.06 -1.45
N PRO A 135 -26.37 -0.23 -0.66
CA PRO A 135 -25.28 0.61 -1.17
C PRO A 135 -24.03 -0.18 -1.60
N ASN A 136 -23.96 -1.47 -1.28
CA ASN A 136 -22.80 -2.34 -1.53
C ASN A 136 -22.94 -3.17 -2.82
N LEU A 137 -24.00 -3.01 -3.60
CA LEU A 137 -24.16 -3.75 -4.85
C LEU A 137 -23.14 -3.27 -5.90
N PRO A 138 -22.32 -4.17 -6.46
CA PRO A 138 -21.31 -3.80 -7.42
C PRO A 138 -21.92 -3.66 -8.83
N MET A 139 -21.51 -2.59 -9.52
CA MET A 139 -21.59 -2.48 -10.96
C MET A 139 -20.68 -3.52 -11.64
N ALA A 140 -20.81 -3.69 -12.95
CA ALA A 140 -19.99 -4.60 -13.75
C ALA A 140 -18.49 -4.32 -13.66
N ASN A 141 -18.08 -3.07 -13.39
CA ASN A 141 -16.68 -2.72 -13.18
C ASN A 141 -16.22 -2.89 -11.71
N GLY A 142 -17.08 -3.35 -10.80
CA GLY A 142 -16.81 -3.48 -9.37
C GLY A 142 -17.03 -2.21 -8.53
N SER A 143 -17.44 -1.08 -9.12
CA SER A 143 -17.83 0.11 -8.35
C SER A 143 -19.14 -0.13 -7.59
N THR A 144 -19.23 0.31 -6.34
CA THR A 144 -20.50 0.39 -5.60
C THR A 144 -20.93 1.85 -5.43
N ALA A 145 -22.08 2.08 -4.80
CA ALA A 145 -22.51 3.43 -4.44
C ALA A 145 -21.50 4.13 -3.50
N VAL A 146 -20.95 3.40 -2.51
CA VAL A 146 -19.98 3.96 -1.56
C VAL A 146 -18.70 4.40 -2.27
N TYR A 147 -18.15 3.55 -3.15
CA TYR A 147 -16.96 3.88 -3.95
C TYR A 147 -17.17 5.15 -4.80
N LEU A 148 -18.32 5.25 -5.48
CA LEU A 148 -18.65 6.40 -6.33
C LEU A 148 -18.80 7.68 -5.51
N ALA A 149 -19.58 7.64 -4.42
CA ALA A 149 -19.80 8.80 -3.55
C ALA A 149 -18.50 9.29 -2.89
N ALA A 150 -17.58 8.38 -2.57
CA ALA A 150 -16.30 8.75 -1.98
C ALA A 150 -15.46 9.68 -2.86
N GLY A 151 -15.45 9.47 -4.19
CA GLY A 151 -14.78 10.36 -5.14
C GLY A 151 -15.64 11.53 -5.64
N GLY A 152 -16.93 11.52 -5.33
CA GLY A 152 -17.90 12.56 -5.72
C GLY A 152 -17.59 13.92 -5.07
N SER A 153 -17.98 15.00 -5.74
CA SER A 153 -17.80 16.37 -5.20
C SER A 153 -18.75 16.72 -4.07
N ASP A 154 -19.86 15.99 -3.97
CA ASP A 154 -20.91 16.23 -3.00
C ASP A 154 -20.67 15.40 -1.71
N PRO A 155 -20.24 16.03 -0.61
CA PRO A 155 -19.91 15.32 0.62
C PRO A 155 -21.15 14.86 1.39
N LYS A 156 -22.38 15.19 0.97
CA LYS A 156 -23.61 14.82 1.68
C LYS A 156 -24.10 13.42 1.35
N ILE A 157 -23.77 12.89 0.16
CA ILE A 157 -24.23 11.57 -0.28
C ILE A 157 -23.53 10.45 0.50
N LEU A 158 -22.22 10.55 0.69
CA LEU A 158 -21.45 9.51 1.36
C LEU A 158 -21.92 9.22 2.80
N PRO A 159 -22.19 10.22 3.68
CA PRO A 159 -22.80 9.99 4.98
C PRO A 159 -24.08 9.15 4.92
N LEU A 160 -25.01 9.52 4.03
CA LEU A 160 -26.29 8.80 3.87
C LEU A 160 -26.07 7.33 3.56
N LEU A 161 -25.16 7.03 2.60
CA LEU A 161 -24.86 5.65 2.23
C LEU A 161 -24.25 4.86 3.40
N LEU A 162 -23.32 5.47 4.14
CA LEU A 162 -22.64 4.81 5.26
C LEU A 162 -23.58 4.62 6.47
N ASP A 163 -24.51 5.53 6.70
CA ASP A 163 -25.52 5.43 7.77
C ASP A 163 -26.54 4.32 7.48
N HIS A 164 -26.74 3.96 6.21
CA HIS A 164 -27.59 2.87 5.75
C HIS A 164 -26.81 1.60 5.36
N GLY A 165 -25.68 1.32 6.02
CA GLY A 165 -24.97 0.05 5.91
C GLY A 165 -23.97 -0.05 4.74
N GLY A 166 -23.62 1.07 4.12
CA GLY A 166 -22.50 1.15 3.18
C GLY A 166 -21.18 0.76 3.82
N ASN A 167 -20.37 -0.05 3.13
CA ASN A 167 -19.10 -0.57 3.62
C ASN A 167 -17.93 0.39 3.30
N PRO A 168 -17.39 1.13 4.28
CA PRO A 168 -16.27 2.05 4.03
C PRO A 168 -14.93 1.32 3.78
N LYS A 169 -14.89 -0.01 4.00
CA LYS A 169 -13.71 -0.87 3.85
C LYS A 169 -13.78 -1.73 2.59
N GLU A 170 -14.75 -1.49 1.71
CA GLU A 170 -14.86 -2.24 0.47
C GLU A 170 -13.62 -2.04 -0.41
N MET A 171 -13.41 -3.01 -1.29
CA MET A 171 -12.29 -3.03 -2.22
C MET A 171 -12.81 -3.36 -3.61
N LYS A 172 -12.74 -2.40 -4.52
CA LYS A 172 -13.07 -2.58 -5.93
C LYS A 172 -11.85 -3.15 -6.67
N VAL A 173 -12.05 -4.12 -7.56
CA VAL A 173 -11.05 -4.52 -8.57
C VAL A 173 -11.14 -3.55 -9.75
N PHE A 174 -10.06 -2.82 -10.04
CA PHE A 174 -10.08 -1.71 -11.00
C PHE A 174 -9.68 -2.11 -12.43
N ASP A 175 -8.73 -3.02 -12.61
CA ASP A 175 -8.28 -3.44 -13.96
C ASP A 175 -7.35 -4.67 -13.92
N HIS A 176 -7.18 -5.32 -15.08
CA HIS A 176 -6.19 -6.36 -15.40
C HIS A 176 -4.98 -5.76 -16.13
N ILE A 177 -4.22 -4.85 -15.50
CA ILE A 177 -2.95 -4.42 -16.13
C ILE A 177 -1.96 -5.59 -16.04
N ASN A 178 -1.66 -6.21 -17.18
CA ASN A 178 -0.79 -7.39 -17.28
C ASN A 178 -1.28 -8.58 -16.44
N ASN A 179 -2.59 -8.87 -16.47
CA ASN A 179 -3.20 -10.00 -15.74
C ASN A 179 -3.09 -9.88 -14.20
N ARG A 180 -3.02 -8.65 -13.67
CA ARG A 180 -2.93 -8.36 -12.23
C ARG A 180 -4.12 -7.54 -11.76
N HIS A 181 -4.74 -7.96 -10.66
CA HIS A 181 -5.82 -7.24 -10.00
C HIS A 181 -5.25 -6.06 -9.20
N VAL A 182 -5.53 -4.83 -9.63
CA VAL A 182 -5.31 -3.64 -8.82
C VAL A 182 -6.60 -3.36 -8.04
N TYR A 183 -6.53 -3.32 -6.71
CA TYR A 183 -7.68 -2.95 -5.90
C TYR A 183 -7.64 -1.47 -5.54
N LYS A 184 -8.82 -0.85 -5.48
CA LYS A 184 -9.00 0.52 -4.98
C LYS A 184 -10.08 0.56 -3.91
N SER A 185 -9.81 1.27 -2.83
CA SER A 185 -10.79 1.52 -1.76
C SER A 185 -11.53 2.85 -1.98
N PRO A 186 -12.69 3.06 -1.33
CA PRO A 186 -13.34 4.37 -1.28
C PRO A 186 -12.40 5.46 -0.77
N LEU A 187 -11.56 5.15 0.23
CA LEU A 187 -10.61 6.10 0.80
C LEU A 187 -9.55 6.53 -0.21
N MET A 188 -9.05 5.62 -1.05
CA MET A 188 -8.18 6.01 -2.17
C MET A 188 -8.90 6.88 -3.17
N ASN A 189 -10.15 6.56 -3.50
CA ASN A 189 -10.89 7.33 -4.49
C ASN A 189 -11.15 8.75 -3.97
N ALA A 190 -11.52 8.90 -2.69
CA ALA A 190 -11.65 10.20 -2.04
C ALA A 190 -10.33 10.98 -2.02
N ALA A 191 -9.22 10.33 -1.67
CA ALA A 191 -7.89 10.92 -1.64
C ALA A 191 -7.40 11.35 -3.04
N GLN A 192 -7.58 10.49 -4.04
CA GLN A 192 -7.20 10.74 -5.44
C GLN A 192 -8.00 11.88 -6.09
N MET A 193 -9.24 12.08 -5.65
CA MET A 193 -10.16 13.11 -6.15
C MET A 193 -10.20 14.35 -5.25
N ASP A 194 -9.26 14.48 -4.31
CA ASP A 194 -9.12 15.62 -3.39
C ASP A 194 -10.39 15.92 -2.56
N ARG A 195 -11.13 14.88 -2.14
CA ARG A 195 -12.39 14.98 -1.38
C ARG A 195 -12.12 14.95 0.13
N PHE A 196 -11.58 16.04 0.68
CA PHE A 196 -11.11 16.04 2.07
C PHE A 196 -12.18 15.68 3.12
N GLU A 197 -13.42 16.18 2.98
CA GLU A 197 -14.52 15.82 3.87
C GLU A 197 -14.85 14.32 3.82
N ASN A 198 -14.85 13.72 2.62
CA ASN A 198 -15.06 12.29 2.45
C ASN A 198 -13.90 11.47 3.01
N VAL A 199 -12.65 11.95 2.89
CA VAL A 199 -11.48 11.33 3.52
C VAL A 199 -11.66 11.28 5.04
N LYS A 200 -11.98 12.41 5.68
CA LYS A 200 -12.20 12.46 7.13
C LYS A 200 -13.30 11.50 7.57
N LEU A 201 -14.42 11.50 6.84
CA LEU A 201 -15.54 10.61 7.13
C LEU A 201 -15.14 9.14 7.02
N LEU A 202 -14.49 8.74 5.92
CA LEU A 202 -14.10 7.35 5.70
C LEU A 202 -13.13 6.86 6.77
N VAL A 203 -12.12 7.66 7.13
CA VAL A 203 -11.18 7.33 8.21
C VAL A 203 -11.92 7.17 9.54
N THR A 204 -12.84 8.08 9.87
CA THR A 204 -13.67 8.01 11.09
C THR A 204 -14.56 6.76 11.10
N ARG A 205 -15.04 6.31 9.93
CA ARG A 205 -15.84 5.09 9.77
C ARG A 205 -14.97 3.83 9.62
N GLY A 206 -13.67 3.94 9.89
CA GLY A 206 -12.73 2.81 9.98
C GLY A 206 -12.17 2.33 8.64
N ALA A 207 -12.23 3.15 7.58
CA ALA A 207 -11.57 2.84 6.32
C ALA A 207 -10.06 2.65 6.53
N ASN A 208 -9.46 1.73 5.77
CA ASN A 208 -8.07 1.36 5.96
C ASN A 208 -7.12 2.41 5.37
N VAL A 209 -6.46 3.17 6.25
CA VAL A 209 -5.48 4.22 5.89
C VAL A 209 -4.14 3.66 5.38
N TYR A 210 -3.85 2.39 5.63
CA TYR A 210 -2.51 1.83 5.45
C TYR A 210 -2.45 0.68 4.45
N TYR A 211 -3.55 -0.06 4.24
CA TYR A 211 -3.49 -1.34 3.55
C TYR A 211 -4.57 -1.48 2.49
N ILE A 212 -4.10 -1.77 1.28
CA ILE A 212 -4.88 -2.00 0.07
C ILE A 212 -4.23 -3.21 -0.56
N GLU A 213 -4.94 -4.33 -0.49
CA GLU A 213 -4.58 -5.56 -1.19
C GLU A 213 -4.45 -5.30 -2.69
N GLY A 214 -3.68 -6.17 -3.33
CA GLY A 214 -3.26 -6.05 -4.70
C GLY A 214 -1.87 -6.64 -4.79
N PRO A 215 -1.74 -7.98 -4.85
CA PRO A 215 -0.45 -8.58 -5.13
C PRO A 215 0.01 -8.03 -6.49
N ILE A 216 1.05 -7.20 -6.47
CA ILE A 216 1.97 -7.10 -7.59
C ILE A 216 3.02 -8.19 -7.35
N PRO A 217 2.95 -9.33 -8.05
CA PRO A 217 4.09 -10.22 -8.20
C PRO A 217 5.32 -9.37 -8.55
N GLY A 218 6.35 -9.43 -7.71
CA GLY A 218 7.59 -8.67 -7.92
C GLY A 218 7.81 -7.42 -7.06
N CYS A 219 6.81 -6.91 -6.32
CA CYS A 219 7.12 -5.86 -5.33
C CYS A 219 6.19 -5.87 -4.09
N PRO A 220 6.73 -6.07 -2.86
CA PRO A 220 5.94 -6.10 -1.62
C PRO A 220 5.64 -4.70 -1.05
N PHE A 221 6.21 -3.64 -1.62
CA PHE A 221 6.01 -2.24 -1.19
C PHE A 221 5.11 -1.43 -2.14
N CYS A 222 4.50 -2.03 -3.16
CA CYS A 222 3.73 -1.35 -4.21
C CYS A 222 2.22 -1.65 -4.18
N GLY A 223 1.69 -2.07 -3.04
CA GLY A 223 0.29 -1.75 -2.75
C GLY A 223 0.19 -0.23 -2.59
N LEU A 224 -0.55 0.43 -3.48
CA LEU A 224 -0.83 1.85 -3.35
C LEU A 224 -1.65 2.06 -2.07
N THR A 225 -1.19 2.93 -1.20
CA THR A 225 -1.95 3.42 -0.05
C THR A 225 -2.79 4.62 -0.45
N PRO A 226 -3.77 5.02 0.37
CA PRO A 226 -4.40 6.33 0.21
C PRO A 226 -3.37 7.46 0.16
N LEU A 227 -2.29 7.40 0.95
CA LEU A 227 -1.23 8.41 0.96
C LEU A 227 -0.50 8.52 -0.39
N ASP A 228 -0.27 7.40 -1.08
CA ASP A 228 0.45 7.37 -2.37
C ASP A 228 -0.32 8.05 -3.52
N VAL A 229 -1.64 8.26 -3.37
CA VAL A 229 -2.48 8.89 -4.39
C VAL A 229 -2.87 10.33 -4.04
N VAL A 230 -2.45 10.84 -2.88
CA VAL A 230 -2.72 12.21 -2.44
C VAL A 230 -1.81 13.21 -3.13
N LYS A 231 -2.40 14.30 -3.63
CA LYS A 231 -1.67 15.44 -4.19
C LYS A 231 -1.62 16.65 -3.26
N LYS A 232 -2.58 16.72 -2.33
CA LYS A 232 -2.85 17.87 -1.47
C LYS A 232 -2.32 17.67 -0.04
N PRO A 233 -1.47 18.58 0.48
CA PRO A 233 -0.84 18.43 1.80
C PRO A 233 -1.82 18.26 2.95
N GLU A 234 -2.98 18.92 2.94
CA GLU A 234 -3.99 18.83 3.99
C GLU A 234 -4.55 17.41 4.15
N ILE A 235 -4.76 16.71 3.03
CA ILE A 235 -5.21 15.32 3.02
C ILE A 235 -4.08 14.41 3.51
N ALA A 236 -2.84 14.68 3.08
CA ALA A 236 -1.68 13.90 3.48
C ALA A 236 -1.41 14.01 4.98
N ILE A 237 -1.41 15.23 5.52
CA ILE A 237 -1.29 15.50 6.96
C ILE A 237 -2.33 14.71 7.74
N TYR A 238 -3.59 14.77 7.30
CA TYR A 238 -4.67 14.06 7.96
C TYR A 238 -4.44 12.54 7.94
N LEU A 239 -4.09 11.97 6.79
CA LEU A 239 -3.78 10.54 6.68
C LEU A 239 -2.57 10.13 7.53
N ILE A 240 -1.48 10.92 7.55
CA ILE A 240 -0.27 10.65 8.34
C ILE A 240 -0.56 10.68 9.85
N ARG A 241 -1.43 11.61 10.29
CA ARG A 241 -1.88 11.69 11.69
C ARG A 241 -2.71 10.47 12.10
N HIS A 242 -3.44 9.86 11.17
CA HIS A 242 -4.29 8.70 11.43
C HIS A 242 -3.64 7.35 11.03
N SER A 243 -2.41 7.37 10.50
CA SER A 243 -1.67 6.18 10.07
C SER A 243 -0.66 5.71 11.12
N PRO A 244 -0.42 4.40 11.25
CA PRO A 244 0.66 3.88 12.08
C PRO A 244 2.02 4.37 11.56
N ASP A 245 3.00 4.53 12.44
CA ASP A 245 4.35 4.97 12.09
C ASP A 245 5.04 3.96 11.16
N ASN A 246 4.99 4.22 9.85
CA ASN A 246 5.78 3.51 8.86
C ASN A 246 6.75 4.47 8.16
N LYS A 247 7.95 4.56 8.70
CA LYS A 247 8.98 5.48 8.23
C LYS A 247 9.35 5.28 6.74
N VAL A 248 9.38 4.04 6.25
CA VAL A 248 9.74 3.72 4.85
C VAL A 248 8.72 4.29 3.87
N ARG A 249 7.42 4.13 4.17
CA ARG A 249 6.35 4.67 3.32
C ARG A 249 6.22 6.18 3.43
N LEU A 250 6.38 6.72 4.63
CA LEU A 250 6.42 8.16 4.83
C LEU A 250 7.58 8.79 4.05
N GLN A 251 8.76 8.15 4.05
CA GLN A 251 9.91 8.58 3.25
C GLN A 251 9.60 8.55 1.75
N ARG A 252 9.04 7.45 1.24
CA ARG A 252 8.67 7.35 -0.18
C ARG A 252 7.66 8.42 -0.61
N TYR A 253 6.65 8.68 0.21
CA TYR A 253 5.69 9.75 -0.03
C TYR A 253 6.38 11.11 0.01
N ALA A 254 7.24 11.35 1.00
CA ALA A 254 7.98 12.60 1.16
C ALA A 254 8.84 12.89 -0.07
N ASP A 255 9.62 11.92 -0.55
CA ASP A 255 10.48 12.07 -1.73
C ASP A 255 9.65 12.36 -3.00
N PHE A 256 8.55 11.61 -3.20
CA PHE A 256 7.68 11.80 -4.37
C PHE A 256 6.96 13.17 -4.34
N TRP A 257 6.39 13.53 -3.20
CA TRP A 257 5.70 14.81 -3.03
C TRP A 257 6.68 15.97 -3.17
N TRP A 258 7.85 15.90 -2.52
CA TRP A 258 8.88 16.93 -2.59
C TRP A 258 9.46 17.11 -3.98
N TYR A 259 9.71 16.01 -4.72
CA TYR A 259 10.14 16.07 -6.12
C TYR A 259 9.18 16.89 -6.97
N HIS A 260 7.87 16.64 -6.84
CA HIS A 260 6.88 17.38 -7.61
C HIS A 260 6.65 18.82 -7.11
N TYR A 261 6.86 19.07 -5.83
CA TYR A 261 6.71 20.39 -5.22
C TYR A 261 7.89 21.33 -5.56
N SER A 262 9.13 20.81 -5.50
CA SER A 262 10.35 21.57 -5.73
C SER A 262 10.52 22.04 -7.18
N LEU A 263 10.00 21.27 -8.14
CA LEU A 263 10.01 21.60 -9.57
C LEU A 263 9.10 22.78 -9.98
N LEU A 264 8.19 23.22 -9.11
CA LEU A 264 7.27 24.32 -9.40
C LEU A 264 7.89 25.67 -9.02
N THR A 265 7.70 26.70 -9.86
CA THR A 265 8.03 28.09 -9.47
C THR A 265 7.11 28.57 -8.34
N PRO A 266 7.49 29.62 -7.59
CA PRO A 266 6.61 30.21 -6.58
C PRO A 266 5.21 30.56 -7.10
N GLU A 267 5.11 31.09 -8.32
CA GLU A 267 3.84 31.42 -8.98
C GLU A 267 3.04 30.17 -9.35
N GLU A 268 3.71 29.11 -9.81
CA GLU A 268 3.07 27.82 -10.11
C GLU A 268 2.59 27.11 -8.84
N ARG A 269 3.35 27.19 -7.74
CA ARG A 269 2.92 26.70 -6.43
C ARG A 269 1.69 27.46 -5.95
N TYR A 270 1.71 28.79 -6.02
CA TYR A 270 0.58 29.62 -5.64
C TYR A 270 -0.65 29.37 -6.53
N LYS A 271 -0.48 29.18 -7.83
CA LYS A 271 -1.57 28.88 -8.77
C LYS A 271 -2.15 27.48 -8.57
N LYS A 272 -1.30 26.50 -8.29
CA LYS A 272 -1.70 25.09 -8.11
C LYS A 272 -2.24 24.82 -6.71
N TYR A 273 -1.77 25.57 -5.72
CA TYR A 273 -2.09 25.41 -4.32
C TYR A 273 -2.22 26.78 -3.60
N PRO A 274 -3.30 27.53 -3.89
CA PRO A 274 -3.45 28.92 -3.44
C PRO A 274 -3.52 29.10 -1.90
N ASP A 275 -3.92 28.06 -1.16
CA ASP A 275 -4.08 28.08 0.31
C ASP A 275 -2.98 27.28 1.06
N ASP A 276 -1.91 26.87 0.39
CA ASP A 276 -1.13 25.67 0.77
C ASP A 276 0.29 25.93 1.29
N TYR A 277 0.79 27.17 1.32
CA TYR A 277 2.15 27.39 1.84
C TYR A 277 2.28 26.95 3.31
N GLN A 278 1.23 27.19 4.10
CA GLN A 278 1.17 26.76 5.49
C GLN A 278 1.02 25.24 5.63
N ALA A 279 0.15 24.61 4.85
CA ALA A 279 -0.06 23.16 4.90
C ALA A 279 1.14 22.38 4.34
N SER A 280 1.82 22.89 3.31
CA SER A 280 3.10 22.36 2.83
C SER A 280 4.20 22.44 3.91
N SER A 281 4.29 23.56 4.64
CA SER A 281 5.25 23.73 5.74
C SER A 281 4.91 22.81 6.91
N GLU A 282 3.64 22.70 7.27
CA GLU A 282 3.14 21.77 8.30
C GLU A 282 3.41 20.32 7.91
N LEU A 283 3.24 19.96 6.64
CA LEU A 283 3.54 18.62 6.15
C LEU A 283 5.04 18.30 6.29
N LEU A 284 5.92 19.21 5.90
CA LEU A 284 7.37 19.04 6.07
C LEU A 284 7.76 18.93 7.54
N GLN A 285 7.16 19.74 8.41
CA GLN A 285 7.37 19.66 9.86
C GLN A 285 6.89 18.31 10.40
N LEU A 286 5.69 17.87 10.04
CA LEU A 286 5.13 16.58 10.44
C LEU A 286 6.01 15.41 9.97
N LEU A 287 6.52 15.46 8.74
CA LEU A 287 7.46 14.46 8.23
C LEU A 287 8.77 14.47 9.04
N ALA A 288 9.32 15.64 9.32
CA ALA A 288 10.53 15.79 10.13
C ALA A 288 10.35 15.28 11.57
N GLU A 289 9.20 15.54 12.20
CA GLU A 289 8.81 15.00 13.51
C GLU A 289 8.74 13.46 13.50
N ARG A 290 8.37 12.86 12.36
CA ARG A 290 8.42 11.40 12.13
C ARG A 290 9.80 10.91 11.67
N GLY A 291 10.81 11.78 11.70
CA GLY A 291 12.20 11.51 11.33
C GLY A 291 12.42 11.27 9.84
N VAL A 292 11.52 11.76 8.98
CA VAL A 292 11.55 11.68 7.52
C VAL A 292 11.98 13.03 6.96
N VAL A 293 12.97 13.03 6.07
CA VAL A 293 13.45 14.23 5.39
C VAL A 293 13.47 13.93 3.90
N PRO A 294 12.71 14.64 3.06
CA PRO A 294 12.71 14.40 1.62
C PRO A 294 14.10 14.65 1.00
N GLU A 295 14.51 13.83 0.03
CA GLU A 295 15.74 14.07 -0.74
C GLU A 295 15.58 15.23 -1.74
N ASP A 296 16.56 16.13 -1.82
CA ASP A 296 16.54 17.28 -2.76
C ASP A 296 16.92 16.84 -4.18
N PRO A 297 16.01 16.91 -5.16
CA PRO A 297 16.31 16.48 -6.54
C PRO A 297 17.19 17.47 -7.31
N ALA A 298 17.44 18.67 -6.79
CA ALA A 298 18.29 19.69 -7.41
C ALA A 298 19.71 19.74 -6.83
N ALA A 299 20.03 18.91 -5.84
CA ALA A 299 21.41 18.75 -5.42
C ALA A 299 22.18 18.04 -6.55
N PRO A 300 23.22 18.66 -7.16
CA PRO A 300 24.03 17.94 -8.11
C PRO A 300 24.57 16.67 -7.44
N GLU A 301 24.59 15.54 -8.14
CA GLU A 301 25.38 14.39 -7.73
C GLU A 301 26.83 14.87 -7.65
N GLU A 302 27.27 15.28 -6.45
CA GLU A 302 28.68 15.48 -6.23
C GLU A 302 29.35 14.11 -6.40
N PRO A 303 30.34 13.97 -7.31
CA PRO A 303 31.22 12.81 -7.22
C PRO A 303 31.79 12.79 -5.80
N PRO A 304 32.07 11.60 -5.22
CA PRO A 304 32.53 11.54 -3.84
C PRO A 304 33.69 12.52 -3.68
N PRO A 305 33.68 13.44 -2.71
CA PRO A 305 34.70 14.46 -2.65
C PRO A 305 36.04 13.79 -2.36
N SER A 306 36.81 13.60 -3.44
CA SER A 306 38.24 13.48 -3.37
C SER A 306 38.77 14.84 -2.93
N GLY A 307 39.05 14.96 -1.63
CA GLY A 307 39.88 16.03 -1.09
C GLY A 307 39.21 17.38 -0.93
N SER A 308 38.53 17.58 0.20
CA SER A 308 38.90 18.70 1.06
C SER A 308 39.05 18.17 2.47
N ALA A 309 40.28 18.24 3.00
CA ALA A 309 40.57 17.81 4.34
C ALA A 309 39.77 18.68 5.31
N GLU A 310 38.98 18.04 6.17
CA GLU A 310 38.39 18.67 7.35
C GLU A 310 39.51 19.38 8.14
N PRO A 311 39.35 20.65 8.58
CA PRO A 311 40.39 21.33 9.34
C PRO A 311 40.83 20.44 10.50
N GLN A 312 42.13 20.12 10.59
CA GLN A 312 42.67 19.15 11.54
C GLN A 312 42.19 19.43 12.97
N THR A 313 42.04 20.70 13.32
CA THR A 313 41.50 21.19 14.59
C THR A 313 40.07 20.74 14.90
N LYS A 314 39.20 20.64 13.89
CA LYS A 314 37.81 20.17 14.05
C LYS A 314 37.75 18.64 14.14
N LYS A 315 38.61 17.95 13.40
CA LYS A 315 38.78 16.50 13.46
C LYS A 315 39.32 16.06 14.83
N ASP A 316 40.32 16.76 15.35
CA ASP A 316 40.89 16.52 16.69
C ASP A 316 39.84 16.78 17.79
N ALA A 317 39.05 17.85 17.66
CA ALA A 317 37.97 18.15 18.61
C ALA A 317 36.83 17.11 18.58
N ASN A 318 36.49 16.60 17.40
CA ASN A 318 35.49 15.54 17.23
C ASN A 318 35.99 14.19 17.75
N GLN A 319 37.26 13.86 17.51
CA GLN A 319 37.88 12.65 18.04
C GLN A 319 37.97 12.69 19.57
N ALA A 320 38.38 13.82 20.15
CA ALA A 320 38.42 14.00 21.60
C ALA A 320 37.04 13.83 22.26
N LYS A 321 35.95 14.26 21.60
CA LYS A 321 34.56 14.04 22.07
C LYS A 321 34.18 12.55 22.08
N LEU A 322 34.57 11.81 21.05
CA LEU A 322 34.29 10.38 20.96
C LEU A 322 35.10 9.58 21.99
N ASP A 323 36.38 9.92 22.17
CA ASP A 323 37.26 9.26 23.14
C ASP A 323 36.81 9.54 24.59
N ALA A 324 36.38 10.78 24.88
CA ALA A 324 35.82 11.15 26.17
C ALA A 324 34.51 10.39 26.46
N PHE A 325 33.64 10.25 25.45
CA PHE A 325 32.40 9.49 25.56
C PHE A 325 32.66 8.00 25.81
N LEU A 326 33.63 7.39 25.11
CA LEU A 326 34.01 5.99 25.34
C LEU A 326 34.56 5.78 26.76
N LYS A 327 35.45 6.66 27.25
CA LYS A 327 35.95 6.61 28.63
C LYS A 327 34.84 6.79 29.67
N GLN A 328 33.89 7.67 29.43
CA GLN A 328 32.73 7.87 30.30
C GLN A 328 31.89 6.59 30.38
N ARG A 329 31.58 5.97 29.25
CA ARG A 329 30.78 4.73 29.17
C ARG A 329 31.47 3.54 29.83
N GLU A 330 32.80 3.46 29.74
CA GLU A 330 33.61 2.49 30.48
C GLU A 330 33.54 2.72 32.00
N ALA A 331 33.68 3.97 32.46
CA ALA A 331 33.58 4.33 33.87
C ALA A 331 32.19 4.10 34.48
N GLU A 332 31.13 4.23 33.65
CA GLU A 332 29.74 3.95 34.02
C GLU A 332 29.40 2.43 34.00
N GLY A 333 30.35 1.56 33.64
CA GLY A 333 30.12 0.12 33.53
C GLY A 333 29.22 -0.29 32.36
N GLN A 334 29.05 0.59 31.36
CA GLN A 334 28.20 0.37 30.18
C GLN A 334 28.97 0.60 28.86
N PRO A 335 30.01 -0.20 28.54
CA PRO A 335 30.84 0.04 27.36
C PRO A 335 30.05 -0.05 26.05
N CYS A 336 30.44 0.74 25.04
CA CYS A 336 29.91 0.57 23.69
C CYS A 336 30.36 -0.78 23.12
N ALA A 337 29.45 -1.49 22.43
CA ALA A 337 29.79 -2.73 21.74
C ALA A 337 30.93 -2.50 20.74
N ASN A 338 31.99 -3.31 20.83
CA ASN A 338 33.24 -3.21 20.05
C ASN A 338 34.11 -1.95 20.29
N GLY A 339 33.85 -1.16 21.34
CA GLY A 339 34.67 0.01 21.67
C GLY A 339 34.57 1.16 20.66
N MET A 340 33.50 1.19 19.85
CA MET A 340 33.31 2.18 18.80
C MET A 340 32.18 3.17 19.12
N ALA A 341 32.44 4.45 18.91
CA ALA A 341 31.47 5.53 19.01
C ALA A 341 31.47 6.36 17.72
N GLU A 342 30.33 6.97 17.40
CA GLU A 342 30.16 7.86 16.26
C GLU A 342 29.41 9.12 16.69
N LEU A 343 29.60 10.22 15.93
CA LEU A 343 28.82 11.44 16.15
C LEU A 343 27.43 11.27 15.51
N GLY A 344 26.38 11.52 16.28
CA GLY A 344 25.02 11.65 15.75
C GLY A 344 24.88 12.88 14.86
N ALA A 345 23.76 12.97 14.13
CA ALA A 345 23.47 14.10 13.25
C ALA A 345 23.43 15.47 13.98
N ASN A 346 23.25 15.46 15.30
CA ASN A 346 23.31 16.62 16.19
C ASN A 346 24.72 16.91 16.76
N GLY A 347 25.74 16.16 16.34
CA GLY A 347 27.11 16.27 16.84
C GLY A 347 27.32 15.68 18.25
N ALA A 348 26.33 14.98 18.82
CA ALA A 348 26.47 14.29 20.10
C ALA A 348 27.08 12.89 19.89
N PRO A 349 28.07 12.47 20.70
CA PRO A 349 28.65 11.15 20.60
C PRO A 349 27.64 10.07 21.06
N ARG A 350 27.58 8.95 20.33
CA ARG A 350 26.76 7.77 20.66
C ARG A 350 27.49 6.49 20.25
N CYS A 351 27.08 5.34 20.79
CA CYS A 351 27.63 4.06 20.31
C CYS A 351 27.24 3.84 18.83
N ALA A 352 28.20 3.36 18.03
CA ALA A 352 27.99 3.12 16.60
C ALA A 352 27.00 1.96 16.36
N ARG A 353 26.11 2.09 15.36
CA ARG A 353 25.15 1.03 14.99
C ARG A 353 25.78 0.04 13.99
N LEU A 354 25.44 -1.24 14.10
CA LEU A 354 25.90 -2.28 13.16
C LEU A 354 25.15 -2.18 11.81
N ASN A 355 25.85 -2.58 10.73
CA ASN A 355 25.44 -2.49 9.31
C ASN A 355 24.10 -3.18 8.97
N PRO A 356 23.32 -2.73 7.96
CA PRO A 356 22.09 -3.41 7.52
C PRO A 356 22.36 -4.85 7.10
N GLY A 357 21.55 -5.78 7.59
CA GLY A 357 21.69 -7.21 7.32
C GLY A 357 22.63 -7.94 8.29
N ALA A 358 23.36 -7.28 9.18
CA ALA A 358 24.10 -7.95 10.25
C ALA A 358 23.19 -8.20 11.47
N ILE A 359 23.28 -9.39 12.08
CA ILE A 359 22.72 -9.64 13.41
C ILE A 359 23.84 -9.81 14.44
N SER A 360 23.56 -9.43 15.68
CA SER A 360 24.46 -9.64 16.82
C SER A 360 24.57 -11.12 17.19
N ALA A 361 25.66 -11.47 17.89
CA ALA A 361 25.84 -12.80 18.45
C ALA A 361 24.71 -13.19 19.43
N THR A 362 24.17 -12.21 20.17
CA THR A 362 23.04 -12.40 21.09
C THR A 362 21.75 -12.76 20.34
N GLU A 363 21.40 -11.99 19.31
CA GLU A 363 20.24 -12.29 18.46
C GLU A 363 20.38 -13.65 17.79
N TRP A 364 21.57 -13.99 17.30
CA TRP A 364 21.83 -15.31 16.74
C TRP A 364 21.65 -16.44 17.77
N HIS A 365 22.10 -16.24 19.00
CA HIS A 365 21.86 -17.20 20.08
C HIS A 365 20.37 -17.38 20.36
N GLN A 366 19.59 -16.29 20.37
CA GLN A 366 18.14 -16.33 20.54
C GLN A 366 17.44 -17.06 19.40
N VAL A 367 17.83 -16.80 18.14
CA VAL A 367 17.27 -17.49 16.95
C VAL A 367 17.48 -18.99 17.05
N LYS A 368 18.68 -19.44 17.43
CA LYS A 368 19.01 -20.87 17.59
C LYS A 368 18.22 -21.56 18.71
N ALA A 369 17.67 -20.80 19.65
CA ALA A 369 16.90 -21.32 20.78
C ALA A 369 15.41 -21.49 20.47
N LEU A 370 14.91 -20.97 19.35
CA LEU A 370 13.52 -21.09 18.96
C LEU A 370 13.20 -22.49 18.41
N SER A 371 11.97 -22.96 18.64
CA SER A 371 11.51 -24.21 18.02
C SER A 371 11.07 -23.94 16.59
N GLY A 372 11.42 -24.87 15.72
CA GLY A 372 11.02 -24.87 14.33
C GLY A 372 11.08 -26.27 13.76
N VAL A 373 10.73 -26.38 12.49
CA VAL A 373 10.73 -27.64 11.75
C VAL A 373 11.95 -27.69 10.84
N ALA A 374 12.79 -28.71 11.03
CA ALA A 374 13.97 -28.93 10.19
C ALA A 374 13.59 -29.57 8.84
N THR A 375 14.22 -29.12 7.77
CA THR A 375 14.03 -29.67 6.41
C THR A 375 14.86 -30.91 6.11
N GLN A 376 15.83 -31.27 6.97
CA GLN A 376 16.68 -32.45 6.83
C GLN A 376 16.88 -33.17 8.16
N ALA A 377 16.96 -34.50 8.12
CA ALA A 377 17.26 -35.35 9.28
C ALA A 377 18.77 -35.34 9.61
N GLY A 378 19.13 -35.48 10.89
CA GLY A 378 20.53 -35.68 11.31
C GLY A 378 21.35 -34.43 11.67
N ASN A 379 20.69 -33.27 11.82
CA ASN A 379 21.11 -32.07 12.56
C ASN A 379 22.64 -31.82 12.72
N LYS A 380 23.34 -31.55 11.62
CA LYS A 380 24.56 -30.74 11.70
C LYS A 380 24.13 -29.28 11.78
N ALA A 381 24.50 -28.59 12.85
CA ALA A 381 24.09 -27.23 13.23
C ALA A 381 23.58 -26.39 12.05
N PRO A 382 22.27 -26.09 11.97
CA PRO A 382 21.69 -25.45 10.81
C PRO A 382 22.21 -24.02 10.70
N ALA A 383 22.77 -23.71 9.54
CA ALA A 383 23.32 -22.40 9.23
C ALA A 383 22.24 -21.46 8.66
N LEU A 384 20.99 -21.92 8.49
CA LEU A 384 19.88 -21.13 7.94
C LEU A 384 18.58 -21.36 8.73
N TYR A 385 17.94 -20.27 9.12
CA TYR A 385 16.65 -20.20 9.80
C TYR A 385 15.68 -19.39 8.95
N VAL A 386 14.44 -19.86 8.85
CA VAL A 386 13.38 -19.26 8.02
C VAL A 386 12.21 -18.92 8.92
N PHE A 387 12.03 -17.64 9.24
CA PHE A 387 10.81 -17.19 9.91
C PHE A 387 9.67 -17.08 8.88
N PHE A 388 8.52 -17.67 9.20
CA PHE A 388 7.42 -17.77 8.25
C PHE A 388 6.04 -17.68 8.92
N ASP A 389 5.03 -17.30 8.15
CA ASP A 389 3.64 -17.51 8.54
C ASP A 389 3.03 -18.66 7.72
N PRO A 390 2.25 -19.59 8.32
CA PRO A 390 1.67 -20.73 7.59
C PRO A 390 0.80 -20.36 6.38
N ASN A 391 0.22 -19.17 6.35
CA ASN A 391 -0.62 -18.67 5.27
C ASN A 391 0.11 -17.68 4.35
N CYS A 392 1.41 -17.47 4.54
CA CYS A 392 2.22 -16.53 3.77
C CYS A 392 2.41 -17.00 2.30
N PRO A 393 1.85 -16.29 1.30
CA PRO A 393 2.06 -16.64 -0.11
C PRO A 393 3.52 -16.61 -0.55
N PRO A 394 4.34 -15.61 -0.15
CA PRO A 394 5.76 -15.61 -0.49
C PRO A 394 6.56 -16.74 0.18
N CYS A 395 6.06 -17.31 1.29
CA CYS A 395 6.67 -18.44 1.97
C CYS A 395 6.39 -19.75 1.22
N ALA A 396 5.17 -19.90 0.69
CA ALA A 396 4.83 -20.97 -0.25
C ALA A 396 5.69 -20.90 -1.52
N GLN A 397 5.84 -19.69 -2.08
CA GLN A 397 6.70 -19.47 -3.25
C GLN A 397 8.16 -19.82 -2.96
N LEU A 398 8.66 -19.50 -1.77
CA LEU A 398 10.01 -19.89 -1.34
C LEU A 398 10.19 -21.38 -1.26
N TRP A 399 9.25 -22.07 -0.62
CA TRP A 399 9.27 -23.53 -0.49
C TRP A 399 9.36 -24.22 -1.87
N GLN A 400 8.57 -23.73 -2.83
CA GLN A 400 8.46 -24.29 -4.19
C GLN A 400 9.59 -23.87 -5.14
N SER A 401 10.44 -22.90 -4.74
CA SER A 401 11.54 -22.44 -5.59
C SER A 401 12.63 -23.51 -5.78
N ARG A 402 13.37 -23.43 -6.89
CA ARG A 402 14.55 -24.28 -7.14
C ARG A 402 15.83 -23.48 -6.97
N VAL A 403 16.80 -24.04 -6.27
CA VAL A 403 18.13 -23.47 -6.04
C VAL A 403 19.19 -24.49 -6.45
N SER A 404 20.05 -24.14 -7.41
CA SER A 404 21.05 -25.05 -7.99
C SER A 404 20.43 -26.39 -8.44
N GLY A 405 19.25 -26.32 -9.09
CA GLY A 405 18.53 -27.49 -9.62
C GLY A 405 17.70 -28.29 -8.62
N LYS A 406 17.82 -28.04 -7.31
CA LYS A 406 17.07 -28.74 -6.25
C LYS A 406 15.97 -27.87 -5.63
N PRO A 407 14.82 -28.43 -5.21
CA PRO A 407 13.82 -27.71 -4.41
C PRO A 407 14.42 -27.02 -3.18
N PHE A 408 13.96 -25.82 -2.85
CA PHE A 408 14.41 -25.09 -1.67
C PHE A 408 14.04 -25.83 -0.38
N GLY A 409 12.91 -26.56 -0.36
CA GLY A 409 12.56 -27.47 0.73
C GLY A 409 13.62 -28.55 1.02
N ASP A 410 14.57 -28.81 0.12
CA ASP A 410 15.72 -29.68 0.35
C ASP A 410 16.94 -28.97 0.96
N VAL A 411 16.94 -27.65 1.05
CA VAL A 411 18.03 -26.87 1.66
C VAL A 411 17.99 -27.10 3.17
N PRO A 412 19.12 -27.47 3.83
CA PRO A 412 19.17 -27.62 5.28
C PRO A 412 18.82 -26.30 5.97
N ALA A 413 17.65 -26.25 6.59
CA ALA A 413 17.10 -25.06 7.23
C ALA A 413 16.14 -25.44 8.36
N VAL A 414 15.95 -24.53 9.31
CA VAL A 414 14.91 -24.62 10.34
C VAL A 414 13.84 -23.57 10.09
N TRP A 415 12.60 -24.01 9.90
CA TRP A 415 11.45 -23.13 9.66
C TRP A 415 10.73 -22.81 10.98
N ILE A 416 10.72 -21.54 11.36
CA ILE A 416 10.18 -21.03 12.63
C ILE A 416 8.87 -20.27 12.35
N PRO A 417 7.72 -20.72 12.86
CA PRO A 417 6.45 -20.06 12.60
C PRO A 417 6.23 -18.82 13.50
N VAL A 418 5.66 -17.76 12.92
CA VAL A 418 5.33 -16.50 13.63
C VAL A 418 3.83 -16.17 13.67
N ALA A 419 3.01 -16.81 12.84
CA ALA A 419 1.52 -16.84 12.92
C ALA A 419 0.79 -15.48 13.04
N TYR A 420 1.10 -14.50 12.21
CA TYR A 420 0.56 -13.14 12.26
C TYR A 420 -0.42 -12.80 11.12
N TYR A 421 -0.52 -13.61 10.06
CA TYR A 421 -1.14 -13.22 8.79
C TYR A 421 -2.68 -13.25 8.81
N SER A 422 -3.25 -14.31 9.35
CA SER A 422 -4.70 -14.56 9.38
C SER A 422 -5.12 -15.16 10.72
N THR A 423 -6.44 -15.20 10.96
CA THR A 423 -7.02 -15.73 12.20
C THR A 423 -6.72 -17.22 12.45
N ASP A 424 -6.55 -18.03 11.40
CA ASP A 424 -6.20 -19.46 11.52
C ASP A 424 -4.68 -19.73 11.56
N SER A 425 -3.84 -18.70 11.38
CA SER A 425 -2.38 -18.84 11.31
C SER A 425 -1.79 -19.45 12.58
N LEU A 426 -2.34 -19.10 13.75
CA LEU A 426 -1.88 -19.66 15.02
C LEU A 426 -2.16 -21.16 15.12
N GLY A 427 -3.35 -21.58 14.70
CA GLY A 427 -3.73 -22.99 14.72
C GLY A 427 -2.92 -23.83 13.71
N LYS A 428 -2.60 -23.27 12.54
CA LYS A 428 -1.72 -23.93 11.56
C LYS A 428 -0.27 -24.00 12.04
N ALA A 429 0.24 -22.94 12.65
CA ALA A 429 1.59 -22.93 13.21
C ALA A 429 1.73 -24.00 14.31
N ALA A 430 0.74 -24.13 15.19
CA ALA A 430 0.70 -25.20 16.18
C ALA A 430 0.63 -26.59 15.53
N ALA A 431 -0.18 -26.77 14.47
CA ALA A 431 -0.25 -28.04 13.75
C ALA A 431 1.11 -28.43 13.13
N ILE A 432 1.82 -27.47 12.54
CA ILE A 432 3.15 -27.69 11.94
C ILE A 432 4.17 -28.06 13.02
N LEU A 433 4.22 -27.32 14.13
CA LEU A 433 5.15 -27.61 15.23
C LEU A 433 4.88 -28.95 15.90
N ARG A 434 3.61 -29.32 16.07
CA ARG A 434 3.20 -30.58 16.72
C ARG A 434 3.60 -31.81 15.91
N GLN A 435 3.50 -31.71 14.58
CA GLN A 435 4.00 -32.76 13.68
C GLN A 435 5.53 -32.75 13.64
N GLY A 436 6.14 -31.56 13.68
CA GLY A 436 7.59 -31.40 13.86
C GLY A 436 8.42 -31.90 12.69
N ASP A 437 7.80 -32.25 11.57
CA ASP A 437 8.43 -32.91 10.43
C ASP A 437 8.34 -32.08 9.14
N ARG A 438 9.27 -32.34 8.23
CA ARG A 438 9.29 -31.70 6.91
C ARG A 438 7.98 -31.93 6.14
N ALA A 439 7.34 -33.08 6.34
CA ALA A 439 6.10 -33.42 5.65
C ALA A 439 4.95 -32.46 6.01
N ALA A 440 4.95 -31.89 7.22
CA ALA A 440 4.00 -30.86 7.64
C ALA A 440 4.18 -29.57 6.83
N LEU A 441 5.43 -29.15 6.60
CA LEU A 441 5.73 -28.00 5.75
C LEU A 441 5.35 -28.27 4.29
N GLU A 442 5.61 -29.48 3.77
CA GLU A 442 5.22 -29.88 2.42
C GLU A 442 3.69 -29.88 2.24
N ARG A 443 2.93 -30.41 3.20
CA ARG A 443 1.46 -30.32 3.18
C ARG A 443 0.98 -28.87 3.20
N ASN A 444 1.68 -28.00 3.92
CA ASN A 444 1.27 -26.60 4.06
C ASN A 444 1.61 -25.75 2.83
N PHE A 445 2.83 -25.87 2.30
CA PHE A 445 3.41 -24.98 1.28
C PHE A 445 3.64 -25.62 -0.09
N GLY A 446 3.59 -26.95 -0.18
CA GLY A 446 3.65 -27.68 -1.44
C GLY A 446 2.30 -27.68 -2.16
N ALA A 447 1.87 -28.85 -2.62
CA ALA A 447 0.61 -29.01 -3.36
C ALA A 447 -0.65 -28.64 -2.56
N GLY A 448 -0.57 -28.59 -1.22
CA GLY A 448 -1.70 -28.22 -0.37
C GLY A 448 -1.95 -26.71 -0.26
N TYR A 449 -1.02 -25.85 -0.71
CA TYR A 449 -1.20 -24.41 -0.58
C TYR A 449 -2.31 -23.88 -1.52
N ASN A 450 -3.32 -23.22 -0.97
CA ASN A 450 -4.38 -22.61 -1.75
C ASN A 450 -4.00 -21.17 -2.11
N VAL A 451 -3.60 -20.97 -3.37
CA VAL A 451 -3.16 -19.66 -3.88
C VAL A 451 -4.29 -18.64 -3.87
N THR A 452 -5.52 -19.03 -4.23
CA THR A 452 -6.67 -18.12 -4.30
C THR A 452 -7.14 -17.64 -2.93
N LYS A 453 -7.03 -18.50 -1.91
CA LYS A 453 -7.45 -18.19 -0.54
C LYS A 453 -6.29 -17.73 0.35
N GLU A 454 -5.09 -17.64 -0.21
CA GLU A 454 -3.85 -17.34 0.50
C GLU A 454 -3.74 -18.14 1.81
N SER A 455 -3.93 -19.46 1.68
CA SER A 455 -4.14 -20.33 2.83
C SER A 455 -3.27 -21.58 2.73
N GLY A 456 -2.48 -21.83 3.76
CA GLY A 456 -1.65 -23.03 3.87
C GLY A 456 -2.51 -24.29 3.91
N GLY A 457 -2.02 -25.38 3.32
CA GLY A 457 -2.77 -26.63 3.18
C GLY A 457 -2.94 -27.45 4.45
N ILE A 458 -2.27 -27.08 5.55
CA ILE A 458 -2.40 -27.80 6.82
C ILE A 458 -3.69 -27.40 7.53
N THR A 459 -4.40 -28.38 8.10
CA THR A 459 -5.58 -28.12 8.91
C THR A 459 -5.19 -27.44 10.22
N PRO A 460 -5.79 -26.30 10.58
CA PRO A 460 -5.52 -25.64 11.85
C PRO A 460 -5.99 -26.51 13.02
N VAL A 461 -5.21 -26.54 14.10
CA VAL A 461 -5.59 -27.18 15.37
C VAL A 461 -5.76 -26.13 16.46
N GLN A 462 -6.48 -26.46 17.54
CA GLN A 462 -6.47 -25.60 18.71
C GLN A 462 -5.07 -25.63 19.37
N PRO A 463 -4.40 -24.47 19.52
CA PRO A 463 -3.11 -24.40 20.16
C PRO A 463 -3.25 -24.54 21.68
N THR A 464 -2.33 -25.26 22.30
CA THR A 464 -2.15 -25.23 23.75
C THR A 464 -1.60 -23.87 24.19
N ARG A 465 -1.70 -23.57 25.49
CA ARG A 465 -1.10 -22.34 26.06
C ARG A 465 0.41 -22.29 25.86
N ALA A 466 1.09 -23.43 25.94
CA ALA A 466 2.53 -23.52 25.73
C ALA A 466 2.91 -23.26 24.26
N GLU A 467 2.21 -23.89 23.31
CA GLU A 467 2.40 -23.63 21.86
C GLU A 467 2.13 -22.16 21.51
N SER A 468 1.07 -21.58 22.08
CA SER A 468 0.72 -20.17 21.85
C SER A 468 1.81 -19.22 22.37
N ARG A 469 2.33 -19.49 23.57
CA ARG A 469 3.45 -18.71 24.13
C ARG A 469 4.70 -18.83 23.28
N HIS A 470 5.04 -20.05 22.87
CA HIS A 470 6.24 -20.30 22.08
C HIS A 470 6.21 -19.61 20.71
N ILE A 471 5.06 -19.65 20.05
CA ILE A 471 4.86 -18.94 18.77
C ILE A 471 4.90 -17.41 18.99
N ALA A 472 4.41 -16.91 20.13
CA ALA A 472 4.51 -15.51 20.49
C ALA A 472 5.96 -15.06 20.78
N GLU A 473 6.78 -15.89 21.42
CA GLU A 473 8.22 -15.65 21.62
C GLU A 473 8.95 -15.57 20.27
N SER A 474 8.67 -16.51 19.37
CA SER A 474 9.20 -16.51 18.01
C SER A 474 8.81 -15.24 17.25
N ARG A 475 7.55 -14.81 17.39
CA ARG A 475 7.04 -13.55 16.81
C ARG A 475 7.68 -12.31 17.42
N ALA A 476 7.95 -12.29 18.73
CA ALA A 476 8.58 -11.16 19.39
C ALA A 476 9.99 -10.93 18.83
N LEU A 477 10.82 -11.99 18.80
CA LEU A 477 12.17 -11.90 18.22
C LEU A 477 12.12 -11.54 16.73
N TRP A 478 11.22 -12.14 15.96
CA TRP A 478 11.00 -11.78 14.56
C TRP A 478 10.68 -10.29 14.36
N LYS A 479 9.87 -9.70 15.25
CA LYS A 479 9.54 -8.27 15.20
C LYS A 479 10.77 -7.42 15.50
N ASP A 480 11.56 -7.80 16.49
CA ASP A 480 12.81 -7.10 16.88
C ASP A 480 13.86 -7.16 15.75
N LEU A 481 13.90 -8.26 15.00
CA LEU A 481 14.76 -8.43 13.82
C LEU A 481 14.27 -7.64 12.59
N GLY A 482 13.11 -6.99 12.66
CA GLY A 482 12.60 -6.06 11.64
C GLY A 482 11.23 -6.42 11.05
N GLY A 483 10.72 -7.63 11.31
CA GLY A 483 9.44 -8.09 10.78
C GLY A 483 9.45 -8.36 9.26
N GLY A 484 8.57 -9.27 8.82
CA GLY A 484 8.39 -9.69 7.42
C GLY A 484 8.60 -11.19 7.22
N THR A 485 7.77 -11.83 6.39
CA THR A 485 7.91 -13.26 6.06
C THR A 485 7.93 -13.50 4.54
N PRO A 486 8.78 -14.41 4.04
CA PRO A 486 9.80 -15.14 4.79
C PRO A 486 10.95 -14.21 5.23
N MET A 487 11.52 -14.45 6.40
CA MET A 487 12.78 -13.83 6.82
C MET A 487 13.84 -14.93 6.99
N LEU A 488 14.97 -14.75 6.32
CA LEU A 488 16.09 -15.68 6.29
C LEU A 488 17.17 -15.16 7.24
N VAL A 489 17.56 -15.97 8.21
CA VAL A 489 18.62 -15.64 9.15
C VAL A 489 19.67 -16.74 9.06
N PHE A 490 20.90 -16.39 8.71
CA PHE A 490 21.93 -17.38 8.40
C PHE A 490 23.32 -16.98 8.86
N GLN A 491 24.13 -17.99 9.11
CA GLN A 491 25.56 -17.86 9.31
C GLN A 491 26.27 -18.33 8.04
N THR A 492 27.09 -17.47 7.44
CA THR A 492 27.89 -17.88 6.27
C THR A 492 28.99 -18.86 6.70
N ALA A 493 29.61 -19.55 5.74
CA ALA A 493 30.73 -20.44 6.01
C ALA A 493 31.95 -19.76 6.66
N ASN A 494 32.02 -18.42 6.62
CA ASN A 494 33.11 -17.64 7.23
C ASN A 494 32.78 -17.14 8.66
N GLY A 495 31.56 -17.40 9.16
CA GLY A 495 31.11 -17.02 10.49
C GLY A 495 30.27 -15.74 10.55
N GLU A 496 30.11 -15.00 9.45
CA GLU A 496 29.27 -13.79 9.38
C GLU A 496 27.80 -14.13 9.63
N LEU A 497 27.14 -13.34 10.47
CA LEU A 497 25.75 -13.51 10.86
C LEU A 497 24.87 -12.52 10.11
N ILE A 498 23.99 -13.03 9.26
CA ILE A 498 23.24 -12.25 8.29
C ILE A 498 21.73 -12.46 8.47
N ARG A 499 20.95 -11.38 8.40
CA ARG A 499 19.50 -11.42 8.22
C ARG A 499 19.11 -10.83 6.87
N PHE A 500 18.12 -11.45 6.24
CA PHE A 500 17.50 -11.01 4.99
C PHE A 500 15.98 -11.09 5.14
N MET A 501 15.26 -10.04 4.76
CA MET A 501 13.82 -9.93 4.95
C MET A 501 13.08 -9.94 3.61
N GLY A 502 11.99 -10.69 3.54
CA GLY A 502 11.12 -10.78 2.38
C GLY A 502 11.48 -11.94 1.44
N PHE A 503 10.60 -12.17 0.46
CA PHE A 503 10.87 -13.10 -0.62
C PHE A 503 11.78 -12.43 -1.64
N PRO A 504 12.96 -12.99 -1.98
CA PRO A 504 13.86 -12.42 -3.00
C PRO A 504 13.17 -12.49 -4.36
N LYS A 505 12.40 -11.46 -4.67
CA LYS A 505 11.27 -11.52 -5.60
C LYS A 505 11.63 -11.62 -7.08
N ASN A 506 12.91 -11.80 -7.43
CA ASN A 506 13.40 -12.12 -8.80
C ASN A 506 14.91 -12.37 -8.88
N ASN A 507 15.50 -13.11 -7.95
CA ASN A 507 16.86 -13.58 -8.17
C ASN A 507 17.00 -14.97 -7.57
N ILE A 508 16.75 -15.98 -8.40
CA ILE A 508 17.32 -17.32 -8.18
C ILE A 508 18.80 -17.17 -7.80
N SER A 509 19.51 -16.20 -8.40
CA SER A 509 20.88 -15.85 -8.05
C SER A 509 21.09 -15.40 -6.59
N THR A 510 20.12 -14.74 -5.93
CA THR A 510 20.23 -14.36 -4.51
C THR A 510 20.05 -15.58 -3.61
N LEU A 511 19.07 -16.45 -3.90
CA LEU A 511 18.91 -17.72 -3.18
C LEU A 511 20.11 -18.64 -3.43
N GLU A 512 20.64 -18.67 -4.64
CA GLU A 512 21.89 -19.36 -4.99
C GLU A 512 23.07 -18.75 -4.26
N THR A 513 23.16 -17.43 -4.14
CA THR A 513 24.24 -16.78 -3.39
C THR A 513 24.14 -17.10 -1.90
N ILE A 514 22.94 -17.15 -1.33
CA ILE A 514 22.73 -17.61 0.05
C ILE A 514 23.18 -19.07 0.17
N VAL A 515 22.71 -19.96 -0.69
CA VAL A 515 23.11 -21.39 -0.63
C VAL A 515 24.61 -21.58 -0.89
N GLN A 516 25.24 -20.75 -1.72
CA GLN A 516 26.68 -20.75 -1.96
C GLN A 516 27.45 -20.18 -0.76
N SER A 517 26.90 -19.17 -0.07
CA SER A 517 27.53 -18.56 1.11
C SER A 517 27.58 -19.52 2.30
N LEU A 518 26.63 -20.46 2.36
CA LEU A 518 26.63 -21.59 3.28
C LEU A 518 27.69 -22.67 2.95
N LYS A 519 28.27 -22.67 1.74
CA LYS A 519 29.11 -23.78 1.22
C LYS A 519 30.58 -23.43 0.92
N GLN A 520 30.95 -22.17 0.63
CA GLN A 520 32.30 -21.83 0.13
C GLN A 520 33.11 -20.89 1.06
N PRO A 521 34.44 -21.08 1.21
CA PRO A 521 35.31 -20.11 1.86
C PRO A 521 35.59 -18.84 1.00
N LYS A 522 36.02 -17.76 1.67
CA LYS A 522 36.10 -16.34 1.22
C LYS A 522 36.65 -16.04 -0.19
N SER A 523 37.44 -16.92 -0.80
CA SER A 523 38.19 -16.61 -2.03
C SER A 523 37.39 -16.70 -3.34
N LYS A 524 36.12 -17.11 -3.30
CA LYS A 524 35.29 -17.31 -4.51
C LYS A 524 33.85 -16.76 -4.44
N GLN A 525 33.47 -16.02 -3.40
CA GLN A 525 32.08 -15.54 -3.26
C GLN A 525 31.84 -14.18 -3.92
N PRO A 526 30.69 -13.99 -4.60
CA PRO A 526 30.24 -12.68 -5.04
C PRO A 526 29.81 -11.82 -3.83
N LYS A 527 30.06 -10.50 -3.89
CA LYS A 527 29.61 -9.56 -2.86
C LYS A 527 28.08 -9.58 -2.79
N LEU A 528 27.53 -10.02 -1.67
CA LEU A 528 26.13 -9.78 -1.32
C LEU A 528 25.97 -8.28 -1.06
N THR A 529 25.47 -7.54 -2.05
CA THR A 529 24.95 -6.19 -1.82
C THR A 529 23.60 -6.32 -1.11
N PRO A 530 23.45 -5.83 0.14
CA PRO A 530 22.15 -5.72 0.75
C PRO A 530 21.26 -4.85 -0.13
N TYR A 531 19.99 -5.24 -0.27
CA TYR A 531 18.97 -4.34 -0.80
C TYR A 531 18.96 -3.08 0.07
N LYS A 532 19.43 -1.96 -0.48
CA LYS A 532 19.13 -0.64 0.07
C LYS A 532 17.63 -0.40 -0.19
N PRO A 533 16.85 0.03 0.83
CA PRO A 533 15.40 0.23 0.75
C PRO A 533 14.92 0.88 -0.54
#